data_AF-A0A6N6S8I7-F1
#
_entry.id   AF-A0A6N6S8I7-F1
#
_cell.length_a   1.000
_cell.length_b   1.000
_cell.length_c   1.000
_cell.angle_alpha   90.00
_cell.angle_beta   90.00
_cell.angle_gamma   90.00
#
_symmetry.space_group_name_H-M   'P 1'
#
loop_
_entity.id
_entity.type
_entity.pdbx_description
1 polymer ?
#
loop_
_entity_poly.entity_id
_entity_poly.type
_entity_poly.pdbx_seq_one_letter_code
_entity_poly.pdbx_strand_id
1 'polypeptide(L)' 'MSRPAILFPLFAELETLEGVGPKTAKLFAQMGAERPRDLLFTLPHAVIDRRLRPTIRGAVLPGTVTVEIT' A
#
# COMPACT_ATOMS: atom_id res chain seq x y z
N MET A 1 -15.65 -23.57 -14.33
CA MET A 1 -14.17 -23.56 -14.27
C MET A 1 -13.77 -23.22 -12.85
N SER A 2 -12.91 -24.03 -12.24
CA SER A 2 -12.32 -23.72 -10.94
C SER A 2 -11.27 -22.61 -11.09
N ARG A 3 -11.07 -21.82 -10.03
CA ARG A 3 -10.02 -20.82 -9.94
C ARG A 3 -8.63 -21.50 -9.98
N PRO A 4 -7.64 -20.96 -10.70
CA PRO A 4 -6.26 -21.47 -10.64
C PRO A 4 -5.69 -21.46 -9.22
N ALA A 5 -4.96 -22.51 -8.85
CA ALA A 5 -4.44 -22.70 -7.48
C ALA A 5 -3.52 -21.56 -7.00
N ILE A 6 -2.75 -20.96 -7.92
CA ILE A 6 -1.87 -19.83 -7.62
C ILE A 6 -2.63 -18.60 -7.07
N LEU A 7 -3.94 -18.49 -7.35
CA LEU A 7 -4.76 -17.39 -6.87
C LEU A 7 -5.40 -17.65 -5.50
N PHE A 8 -5.32 -18.87 -4.95
CA PHE A 8 -5.97 -19.19 -3.67
C PHE A 8 -5.52 -18.29 -2.51
N PRO A 9 -4.23 -17.93 -2.36
CA PRO A 9 -3.81 -17.03 -1.29
C PRO A 9 -4.51 -15.67 -1.31
N LEU A 10 -4.93 -15.17 -2.48
CA LEU A 10 -5.63 -13.89 -2.58
C LEU A 10 -7.02 -13.89 -1.93
N PHE A 11 -7.55 -15.06 -1.60
CA PHE A 11 -8.87 -15.23 -0.99
C PHE A 11 -8.82 -15.81 0.42
N ALA A 12 -7.62 -15.95 1.00
CA ALA A 12 -7.43 -16.32 2.40
C ALA A 12 -7.76 -15.14 3.32
N GLU A 13 -7.77 -15.40 4.63
CA GLU A 13 -7.88 -14.36 5.65
C GLU A 13 -6.62 -13.47 5.66
N LEU A 14 -6.77 -12.21 6.10
CA LEU A 14 -5.69 -11.21 6.08
C LEU A 14 -4.51 -11.56 6.99
N GLU A 15 -4.72 -12.35 8.05
CA GLU A 15 -3.67 -12.80 8.98
C GLU A 15 -2.62 -13.71 8.32
N THR A 16 -2.86 -14.17 7.09
CA THR A 16 -1.86 -14.89 6.29
C THR A 16 -0.76 -13.98 5.74
N LEU A 17 -0.97 -12.66 5.75
CA LEU A 17 0.05 -11.68 5.38
C LEU A 17 1.03 -11.46 6.53
N GLU A 18 2.32 -11.53 6.22
CA GLU A 18 3.37 -11.26 7.20
C GLU A 18 3.20 -9.86 7.82
N GLY A 19 3.22 -9.78 9.15
CA GLY A 19 3.00 -8.54 9.89
C GLY A 19 1.53 -8.16 10.14
N VAL A 20 0.57 -8.92 9.62
CA VAL A 20 -0.86 -8.70 9.88
C VAL A 20 -1.36 -9.64 10.98
N GLY A 21 -1.52 -9.11 12.19
CA GLY A 21 -2.17 -9.82 13.30
C GLY A 21 -3.67 -9.56 13.39
N PRO A 22 -4.40 -10.25 14.30
CA PRO A 22 -5.86 -10.13 14.44
C PRO A 22 -6.35 -8.71 14.73
N LYS A 23 -5.53 -7.91 15.44
CA LYS A 23 -5.85 -6.49 15.70
C LYS A 23 -5.82 -5.68 14.42
N THR A 24 -4.81 -5.89 13.58
CA THR A 24 -4.61 -5.17 12.33
C THR A 24 -5.67 -5.59 11.30
N ALA A 25 -5.98 -6.89 11.20
CA ALA A 25 -7.03 -7.41 10.33
C ALA A 25 -8.40 -6.76 10.61
N LYS A 26 -8.76 -6.57 11.90
CA LYS A 26 -9.98 -5.85 12.28
C LYS A 26 -10.01 -4.38 11.82
N LEU A 27 -8.85 -3.71 11.73
CA LEU A 27 -8.78 -2.34 11.22
C LEU A 27 -8.96 -2.30 9.70
N PHE A 28 -8.44 -3.30 8.97
CA PHE A 28 -8.66 -3.42 7.52
C PHE A 28 -10.14 -3.59 7.17
N ALA A 29 -10.90 -4.35 7.97
CA ALA A 29 -12.33 -4.51 7.78
C ALA A 29 -13.09 -3.18 7.82
N GLN A 30 -12.64 -2.21 8.65
CA GLN A 30 -13.22 -0.86 8.69
C GLN A 30 -13.02 -0.07 7.40
N MET A 31 -12.02 -0.44 6.59
CA MET A 31 -11.74 0.12 5.26
C MET A 31 -12.38 -0.71 4.13
N GLY A 32 -13.17 -1.75 4.45
CA GLY A 32 -13.78 -2.64 3.47
C GLY A 32 -12.83 -3.66 2.85
N ALA A 33 -11.68 -3.93 3.48
CA ALA A 33 -10.73 -4.95 3.07
C ALA A 33 -10.80 -6.15 4.03
N GLU A 34 -11.19 -7.31 3.51
CA GLU A 34 -11.32 -8.55 4.29
C GLU A 34 -10.39 -9.65 3.78
N ARG A 35 -9.88 -9.52 2.55
CA ARG A 35 -8.99 -10.48 1.90
C ARG A 35 -7.78 -9.78 1.26
N PRO A 36 -6.65 -10.47 1.05
CA PRO A 36 -5.47 -9.89 0.40
C PRO A 36 -5.75 -9.29 -0.98
N ARG A 37 -6.68 -9.89 -1.74
CA ARG A 37 -7.17 -9.33 -3.01
C ARG A 37 -7.68 -7.90 -2.87
N ASP A 38 -8.41 -7.59 -1.79
CA ASP A 38 -9.09 -6.30 -1.67
C ASP A 38 -8.06 -5.18 -1.61
N LEU A 39 -6.94 -5.42 -0.93
CA LEU A 39 -5.80 -4.51 -0.87
C LEU A 39 -5.16 -4.23 -2.25
N LEU A 40 -5.19 -5.19 -3.18
CA LEU A 40 -4.67 -4.99 -4.53
C LEU A 40 -5.54 -4.06 -5.38
N PHE A 41 -6.83 -3.97 -5.05
CA PHE A 41 -7.80 -3.11 -5.75
C PHE A 41 -8.14 -1.84 -4.97
N THR A 42 -7.61 -1.68 -3.76
CA THR A 42 -7.65 -0.43 -3.02
C THR A 42 -6.64 0.54 -3.61
N LEU A 43 -7.14 1.64 -4.18
CA LEU A 43 -6.28 2.67 -4.74
C LEU A 43 -5.50 3.39 -3.63
N PRO A 44 -4.22 3.77 -3.88
CA PRO A 44 -3.49 4.64 -2.98
C PRO A 44 -4.24 5.96 -2.76
N HIS A 45 -4.33 6.41 -1.51
CA HIS A 45 -4.94 7.71 -1.19
C HIS A 45 -4.10 8.89 -1.71
N ALA A 46 -2.77 8.78 -1.66
CA ALA A 46 -1.83 9.78 -2.13
C ALA A 46 -0.48 9.13 -2.48
N VAL A 47 0.36 9.86 -3.22
CA VAL A 47 1.71 9.44 -3.57
C VAL A 47 2.69 10.52 -3.12
N ILE A 48 3.76 10.10 -2.41
CA ILE A 48 4.90 10.96 -2.10
C ILE A 48 6.05 10.54 -3.02
N ASP A 49 6.45 11.43 -3.93
CA ASP A 49 7.62 11.21 -4.78
C ASP A 49 8.91 11.38 -3.98
N ARG A 50 9.62 10.27 -3.74
CA ARG A 50 10.90 10.25 -3.01
C ARG A 50 12.12 10.18 -3.93
N ARG A 51 11.96 10.39 -5.23
CA ARG A 51 13.10 10.47 -6.15
C ARG A 51 14.01 11.63 -5.74
N LEU A 52 15.30 11.36 -5.66
CA LEU A 52 16.31 12.35 -5.30
C LEU A 52 16.33 13.48 -6.34
N ARG A 53 16.33 14.72 -5.85
CA ARG A 53 16.50 15.93 -6.66
C ARG A 53 17.81 16.62 -6.24
N PRO A 54 18.52 17.24 -7.19
CA PRO A 54 19.78 17.93 -6.88
C PRO A 54 19.56 19.24 -6.12
N THR A 55 18.36 19.82 -6.16
CA THR A 55 18.07 21.10 -5.52
C THR A 55 16.57 21.29 -5.24
N ILE A 56 16.26 22.19 -4.30
CA ILE A 56 14.90 22.66 -4.00
C ILE A 56 14.41 23.74 -4.97
N ARG A 57 15.30 24.35 -5.76
CA ARG A 57 14.96 25.44 -6.68
C ARG A 57 14.02 24.93 -7.78
N GLY A 58 12.91 25.63 -8.00
CA GLY A 58 11.90 25.26 -9.01
C GLY A 58 10.95 24.15 -8.58
N ALA A 59 10.95 23.76 -7.30
CA ALA A 59 9.98 22.80 -6.78
C ALA A 59 8.55 23.33 -6.92
N VAL A 60 7.62 22.45 -7.30
CA VAL A 60 6.18 22.76 -7.31
C VAL A 60 5.68 22.76 -5.86
N LEU A 61 5.08 23.87 -5.44
CA LEU A 61 4.55 24.06 -4.09
C LEU A 61 3.01 24.11 -4.11
N PRO A 62 2.33 23.57 -3.07
CA PRO A 62 2.90 22.83 -1.95
C PRO A 62 3.35 21.42 -2.36
N GLY A 63 4.45 20.92 -1.80
CA GLY A 63 4.96 19.59 -2.15
C GLY A 63 6.11 19.13 -1.27
N THR A 64 6.36 17.81 -1.30
CA THR A 64 7.50 17.16 -0.62
C THR A 64 8.61 16.90 -1.64
N VAL A 65 9.85 17.27 -1.31
CA VAL A 65 11.03 17.00 -2.15
C VAL A 65 12.08 16.24 -1.33
N THR A 66 12.78 15.31 -1.99
CA THR A 66 13.92 14.58 -1.41
C THR A 66 15.20 15.13 -2.00
N VAL A 67 16.10 15.66 -1.17
CA VAL A 67 17.40 16.23 -1.58
C VAL A 67 18.51 15.67 -0.67
N GLU A 68 19.72 15.60 -1.19
CA GLU A 68 20.91 15.29 -0.39
C GLU A 68 21.28 16.52 0.47
N ILE A 69 21.77 16.27 1.68
CA ILE A 69 22.33 17.31 2.55
C ILE A 69 23.85 17.13 2.52
N THR A 70 24.55 18.13 2.03
CA THR A 70 26.02 18.21 2.01
C THR A 70 26.49 19.44 2.76
#